data_AF-A0A933SV77-F1
#
_entry.id   AF-A0A933SV77-F1
#
_cell.length_a   1.000
_cell.length_b   1.000
_cell.length_c   1.000
_cell.angle_alpha   90.00
_cell.angle_beta   90.00
_cell.angle_gamma   90.00
#
_symmetry.space_group_name_H-M   'P 1'
#
loop_
_entity.id
_entity.type
_entity.pdbx_description
1 polymer ?
#
loop_
_entity_poly.entity_id
_entity_poly.type
_entity_poly.pdbx_seq_one_letter_code
_entity_poly.pdbx_strand_id
1 'polypeptide(L)'
;LVVLATGMVPVSALGEEVLPPGVKLGDEFIPYVMIETDVLNLGYRQGGESPVLIYGYPDSNFICFPYETRRTGIYAAGSIRAPMDIPSTVEDATGAALKAIQCIELTDRGEAVHPRVGDTSYIDIFLQKCTQCKRCTEECPFGAINEDEKANPLYNPTRCRRCAICMGACPERIMSFKNYSVDMIGTMVKNIEVPGEEEEKPRAVVFVCENDAYPALDMAGLNRLQYTPFVRVVPLRCAGSMNLVWVADALSKGVDGVLILGCQYGDDYQCHMATGSHLAKIRLSKVAETLDRLKLESGRVQMEQISISEYYKIPEILDTFVEKLKEFGPNPYKGF
;
A
#
# COMPACT_ATOMS: atom_id res chain seq x y z
N LEU A 1 -17.17 8.36 -20.23
CA LEU A 1 -18.34 7.45 -20.20
C LEU A 1 -18.89 7.32 -21.61
N VAL A 2 -18.87 6.13 -22.21
CA VAL A 2 -19.59 5.88 -23.47
C VAL A 2 -21.04 5.55 -23.09
N VAL A 3 -21.97 6.44 -23.38
CA VAL A 3 -23.39 6.16 -23.25
C VAL A 3 -23.82 5.54 -24.58
N LEU A 4 -24.29 4.29 -24.55
CA LEU A 4 -24.85 3.67 -25.75
C LEU A 4 -26.07 4.49 -26.20
N ALA A 5 -26.40 4.44 -27.50
CA ALA A 5 -27.54 5.18 -28.04
C ALA A 5 -28.89 4.87 -27.34
N THR A 6 -28.94 3.80 -26.54
CA THR A 6 -30.07 3.37 -25.69
C THR A 6 -30.05 3.95 -24.26
N GLY A 7 -29.11 4.83 -23.92
CA GLY A 7 -28.95 5.36 -22.56
C GLY A 7 -28.32 4.37 -21.58
N MET A 8 -27.85 3.21 -22.05
CA MET A 8 -27.20 2.20 -21.24
C MET A 8 -25.72 2.52 -21.06
N VAL A 9 -25.23 2.36 -19.84
CA VAL A 9 -23.80 2.35 -19.53
C VAL A 9 -23.30 0.92 -19.78
N PRO A 10 -22.27 0.71 -20.62
CA PRO A 10 -21.73 -0.62 -20.85
C PRO A 10 -21.09 -1.14 -19.56
N VAL A 11 -21.61 -2.28 -19.06
CA VAL A 11 -21.12 -3.00 -17.89
C VAL A 11 -20.70 -4.41 -18.29
N SER A 12 -19.66 -4.94 -17.66
CA SER A 12 -19.19 -6.32 -17.86
C SER A 12 -19.71 -7.30 -16.81
N ALA A 13 -20.37 -6.77 -15.77
CA ALA A 13 -20.87 -7.47 -14.60
C ALA A 13 -22.28 -8.03 -14.82
N LEU A 14 -22.54 -9.28 -14.42
CA LEU A 14 -23.87 -9.89 -14.32
C LEU A 14 -24.16 -10.25 -12.86
N GLY A 15 -24.94 -9.46 -12.13
CA GLY A 15 -25.30 -9.75 -10.74
C GLY A 15 -25.58 -8.49 -9.91
N GLU A 16 -25.89 -8.65 -8.63
CA GLU A 16 -26.08 -7.52 -7.70
C GLU A 16 -24.72 -7.00 -7.19
N GLU A 17 -24.57 -5.68 -7.12
CA GLU A 17 -23.39 -5.05 -6.54
C GLU A 17 -23.46 -5.11 -5.02
N VAL A 18 -22.45 -5.69 -4.39
CA VAL A 18 -22.31 -5.79 -2.95
C VAL A 18 -21.00 -5.16 -2.48
N LEU A 19 -21.03 -4.59 -1.26
CA LEU A 19 -19.83 -4.02 -0.67
C LEU A 19 -18.84 -5.12 -0.26
N PRO A 20 -17.53 -4.89 -0.40
CA PRO A 20 -16.52 -5.82 0.10
C PRO A 20 -16.67 -6.03 1.62
N PRO A 21 -16.33 -7.22 2.16
CA PRO A 21 -16.37 -7.46 3.60
C PRO A 21 -15.56 -6.42 4.39
N GLY A 22 -16.19 -5.78 5.36
CA GLY A 22 -15.56 -4.76 6.22
C GLY A 22 -15.67 -3.32 5.71
N VAL A 23 -16.21 -3.11 4.50
CA VAL A 23 -16.51 -1.77 3.95
C VAL A 23 -17.97 -1.42 4.21
N LYS A 24 -18.25 -0.18 4.62
CA LYS A 24 -19.59 0.34 4.86
C LYS A 24 -19.95 1.42 3.86
N LEU A 25 -21.24 1.52 3.55
CA LEU A 25 -21.77 2.61 2.74
C LEU A 25 -21.52 3.95 3.46
N GLY A 26 -20.77 4.85 2.82
CA GLY A 26 -20.35 6.13 3.40
C GLY A 26 -18.92 6.18 3.93
N ASP A 27 -18.14 5.10 3.81
CA ASP A 27 -16.69 5.17 4.04
C ASP A 27 -16.03 6.16 3.06
N GLU A 28 -15.00 6.89 3.52
CA GLU A 28 -14.32 7.94 2.74
C GLU A 28 -13.71 7.44 1.41
N PHE A 29 -13.49 6.13 1.28
CA PHE A 29 -12.93 5.54 0.06
C PHE A 29 -13.42 4.11 -0.15
N ILE A 30 -14.16 3.89 -1.25
CA ILE A 30 -14.60 2.58 -1.72
C ILE A 30 -14.00 2.36 -3.12
N PRO A 31 -12.83 1.70 -3.25
CA PRO A 31 -12.15 1.60 -4.55
C PRO A 31 -12.87 0.70 -5.56
N TYR A 32 -13.71 -0.22 -5.07
CA TYR A 32 -14.33 -1.27 -5.86
C TYR A 32 -15.57 -1.82 -5.16
N VAL A 33 -16.45 -2.43 -5.95
CA VAL A 33 -17.55 -3.26 -5.47
C VAL A 33 -17.30 -4.71 -5.88
N MET A 34 -17.98 -5.62 -5.19
CA MET A 34 -18.03 -7.02 -5.57
C MET A 34 -19.35 -7.28 -6.31
N ILE A 35 -19.36 -8.25 -7.22
CA ILE A 35 -20.60 -8.71 -7.86
C ILE A 35 -20.97 -10.04 -7.22
N GLU A 36 -22.20 -10.19 -6.79
CA GLU A 36 -22.74 -11.45 -6.29
C GLU A 36 -23.16 -12.34 -7.48
N THR A 37 -22.29 -13.27 -7.86
CA THR A 37 -22.46 -14.28 -8.92
C THR A 37 -21.65 -15.52 -8.58
N ASP A 38 -22.01 -16.66 -9.17
CA ASP A 38 -21.32 -17.95 -9.03
C ASP A 38 -20.56 -18.38 -10.31
N VAL A 39 -20.26 -17.45 -11.21
CA VAL A 39 -19.61 -17.75 -12.51
C VAL A 39 -18.16 -18.17 -12.33
N LEU A 40 -17.35 -17.39 -11.60
CA LEU A 40 -15.93 -17.72 -11.37
C LEU A 40 -15.73 -18.62 -10.14
N ASN A 41 -16.62 -18.53 -9.15
CA ASN A 41 -16.66 -19.36 -7.94
C ASN A 41 -15.28 -19.50 -7.25
N LEU A 42 -14.58 -18.38 -7.05
CA LEU A 42 -13.24 -18.35 -6.49
C LEU A 42 -13.24 -18.47 -4.96
N GLY A 43 -12.30 -19.24 -4.39
CA GLY A 43 -12.16 -19.40 -2.93
C GLY A 43 -11.48 -18.23 -2.21
N TYR A 44 -11.89 -16.98 -2.44
CA TYR A 44 -11.35 -15.80 -1.76
C TYR A 44 -12.29 -15.31 -0.65
N ARG A 45 -11.71 -14.86 0.47
CA ARG A 45 -12.46 -14.21 1.55
C ARG A 45 -13.29 -13.00 1.06
N GLN A 46 -12.77 -12.24 0.10
CA GLN A 46 -13.45 -11.04 -0.43
C GLN A 46 -14.61 -11.37 -1.37
N GLY A 47 -14.87 -12.63 -1.69
CA GLY A 47 -15.95 -13.07 -2.58
C GLY A 47 -15.47 -13.88 -3.78
N GLY A 48 -16.42 -14.62 -4.37
CA GLY A 48 -16.19 -15.62 -5.43
C GLY A 48 -15.83 -15.06 -6.81
N GLU A 49 -15.81 -13.73 -6.96
CA GLU A 49 -15.73 -13.09 -8.27
C GLU A 49 -14.52 -12.15 -8.37
N SER A 50 -14.30 -11.65 -9.60
CA SER A 50 -13.38 -10.55 -9.83
C SER A 50 -13.96 -9.25 -9.24
N PRO A 51 -13.18 -8.49 -8.45
CA PRO A 51 -13.55 -7.13 -8.07
C PRO A 51 -13.84 -6.27 -9.30
N VAL A 52 -14.83 -5.38 -9.21
CA VAL A 52 -15.15 -4.44 -10.28
C VAL A 52 -15.10 -2.99 -9.80
N LEU A 53 -14.70 -2.11 -10.70
CA LEU A 53 -14.82 -0.67 -10.53
C LEU A 53 -16.30 -0.28 -10.44
N ILE A 54 -16.58 0.93 -9.94
CA ILE A 54 -17.94 1.51 -9.87
C ILE A 54 -18.69 1.56 -11.21
N TYR A 55 -17.96 1.40 -12.33
CA TYR A 55 -18.52 1.38 -13.68
C TYR A 55 -18.73 -0.06 -14.21
N GLY A 56 -18.62 -1.07 -13.37
CA GLY A 56 -18.90 -2.47 -13.72
C GLY A 56 -17.84 -3.14 -14.60
N TYR A 57 -16.62 -2.62 -14.66
CA TYR A 57 -15.46 -3.24 -15.33
C TYR A 57 -14.55 -3.91 -14.29
N PRO A 58 -13.84 -5.00 -14.63
CA PRO A 58 -12.89 -5.63 -13.72
C PRO A 58 -11.86 -4.61 -13.22
N ASP A 59 -11.64 -4.57 -11.91
CA ASP A 59 -10.62 -3.74 -11.29
C ASP A 59 -9.24 -4.34 -11.59
N SER A 60 -8.67 -3.89 -12.70
CA SER A 60 -7.25 -4.01 -13.02
C SER A 60 -6.59 -2.70 -12.59
N ASN A 61 -5.80 -2.71 -11.51
CA ASN A 61 -5.04 -1.54 -11.08
C ASN A 61 -4.14 -1.10 -12.25
N PHE A 62 -4.54 0.00 -12.88
CA PHE A 62 -4.00 0.41 -14.17
C PHE A 62 -2.48 0.61 -14.16
N ILE A 63 -1.92 0.99 -13.01
CA ILE A 63 -0.51 1.37 -12.89
C ILE A 63 0.42 0.17 -12.87
N CYS A 64 0.11 -0.83 -12.05
CA CYS A 64 0.99 -2.00 -11.89
C CYS A 64 0.66 -3.13 -12.85
N PHE A 65 -0.61 -3.26 -13.23
CA PHE A 65 -1.12 -4.44 -13.91
C PHE A 65 -2.32 -4.07 -14.78
N PRO A 66 -2.10 -3.41 -15.93
CA PRO A 66 -3.18 -2.94 -16.79
C PRO A 66 -4.04 -4.07 -17.40
N TYR A 67 -3.56 -5.31 -17.38
CA TYR A 67 -4.24 -6.49 -17.96
C TYR A 67 -4.71 -7.51 -16.92
N GLU A 68 -4.14 -7.49 -15.72
CA GLU A 68 -4.46 -8.45 -14.66
C GLU A 68 -5.53 -7.84 -13.77
N THR A 69 -6.50 -8.64 -13.33
CA THR A 69 -7.42 -8.18 -12.29
C THR A 69 -6.69 -8.12 -10.94
N ARG A 70 -7.38 -7.66 -9.89
CA ARG A 70 -6.89 -7.81 -8.51
C ARG A 70 -6.80 -9.26 -8.02
N ARG A 71 -7.33 -10.22 -8.77
CA ARG A 71 -7.12 -11.64 -8.53
C ARG A 71 -5.89 -12.09 -9.29
N THR A 72 -4.86 -12.50 -8.55
CA THR A 72 -3.58 -12.87 -9.15
C THR A 72 -3.75 -14.04 -10.12
N GLY A 73 -3.23 -13.90 -11.34
CA GLY A 73 -3.34 -14.90 -12.41
C GLY A 73 -4.67 -14.90 -13.18
N ILE A 74 -5.57 -13.95 -12.91
CA ILE A 74 -6.83 -13.78 -13.66
C ILE A 74 -6.74 -12.48 -14.46
N TYR A 75 -6.96 -12.57 -15.77
CA TYR A 75 -6.79 -11.48 -16.72
C TYR A 75 -8.11 -11.11 -17.40
N ALA A 76 -8.30 -9.82 -17.64
CA ALA A 76 -9.40 -9.28 -18.44
C ALA A 76 -8.82 -8.78 -19.77
N ALA A 77 -9.41 -9.20 -20.90
CA ALA A 77 -8.90 -8.86 -22.23
C ALA A 77 -10.02 -8.43 -23.18
N GLY A 78 -9.80 -7.33 -23.89
CA GLY A 78 -10.72 -6.73 -24.85
C GLY A 78 -11.81 -5.90 -24.18
N SER A 79 -12.98 -5.84 -24.82
CA SER A 79 -14.07 -4.95 -24.41
C SER A 79 -14.65 -5.22 -23.01
N ILE A 80 -14.31 -6.35 -22.39
CA ILE A 80 -14.66 -6.66 -21.01
C ILE A 80 -13.87 -5.81 -19.99
N ARG A 81 -12.73 -5.23 -20.38
CA ARG A 81 -11.88 -4.38 -19.52
C ARG A 81 -12.21 -2.90 -19.66
N ALA A 82 -12.48 -2.45 -20.87
CA ALA A 82 -12.91 -1.10 -21.20
C ALA A 82 -13.49 -1.07 -22.62
N PRO A 83 -14.30 -0.06 -23.00
CA PRO A 83 -14.69 0.15 -24.39
C PRO A 83 -13.45 0.35 -25.28
N MET A 84 -13.31 -0.47 -26.32
CA MET A 84 -12.13 -0.52 -27.18
C MET A 84 -12.51 -0.77 -28.64
N ASP A 85 -11.72 -0.26 -29.57
CA ASP A 85 -11.79 -0.64 -30.98
C ASP A 85 -11.05 -1.96 -31.24
N ILE A 86 -11.12 -2.46 -32.47
CA ILE A 86 -10.51 -3.74 -32.85
C ILE A 86 -8.97 -3.72 -32.65
N PRO A 87 -8.21 -2.71 -33.15
CA PRO A 87 -6.77 -2.66 -32.91
C PRO A 87 -6.39 -2.65 -31.44
N SER A 88 -7.08 -1.83 -30.62
CA SER A 88 -6.82 -1.76 -29.17
C SER A 88 -7.16 -3.09 -28.48
N THR A 89 -8.20 -3.79 -28.94
CA THR A 89 -8.56 -5.12 -28.42
C THR A 89 -7.46 -6.16 -28.71
N VAL A 90 -6.85 -6.11 -29.90
CA VAL A 90 -5.74 -7.01 -30.26
C VAL A 90 -4.51 -6.72 -29.39
N GLU A 91 -4.17 -5.46 -29.19
CA GLU A 91 -3.08 -5.06 -28.30
C GLU A 91 -3.34 -5.49 -26.85
N ASP A 92 -4.58 -5.30 -26.37
CA ASP A 92 -4.98 -5.68 -25.02
C ASP A 92 -4.88 -7.19 -24.77
N ALA A 93 -5.40 -7.99 -25.70
CA ALA A 93 -5.31 -9.45 -25.64
C ALA A 93 -3.86 -9.93 -25.71
N THR A 94 -3.02 -9.28 -26.52
CA THR A 94 -1.59 -9.57 -26.59
C THR A 94 -0.91 -9.28 -25.26
N GLY A 95 -1.19 -8.12 -24.65
CA GLY A 95 -0.68 -7.75 -23.33
C GLY A 95 -1.09 -8.77 -22.26
N ALA A 96 -2.38 -9.10 -22.17
CA ALA A 96 -2.89 -10.10 -21.23
C ALA A 96 -2.21 -11.47 -21.39
N ALA A 97 -2.02 -11.94 -22.63
CA ALA A 97 -1.31 -13.19 -22.90
C ALA A 97 0.16 -13.16 -22.42
N LEU A 98 0.88 -12.07 -22.68
CA LEU A 98 2.26 -11.91 -22.22
C LEU A 98 2.35 -11.85 -20.69
N LYS A 99 1.38 -11.20 -20.02
CA LYS A 99 1.32 -11.21 -18.55
C LYS A 99 1.03 -12.59 -17.98
N ALA A 100 0.15 -13.35 -18.61
CA ALA A 100 -0.14 -14.72 -18.22
C ALA A 100 1.10 -15.62 -18.33
N ILE A 101 1.84 -15.50 -19.44
CA ILE A 101 3.13 -16.19 -19.61
C ILE A 101 4.12 -15.80 -18.51
N GLN A 102 4.28 -14.50 -18.25
CA GLN A 102 5.14 -14.01 -17.16
C GLN A 102 4.72 -14.59 -15.79
N CYS A 103 3.42 -14.64 -15.51
CA CYS A 103 2.91 -15.19 -14.25
C CYS A 103 3.24 -16.68 -14.10
N ILE A 104 3.08 -17.47 -15.18
CA ILE A 104 3.40 -18.90 -15.17
C ILE A 104 4.91 -19.10 -14.93
N GLU A 105 5.76 -18.40 -15.69
CA GLU A 105 7.22 -18.49 -15.60
C GLU A 105 7.75 -18.12 -14.20
N LEU A 106 7.22 -17.04 -13.60
CA LEU A 106 7.67 -16.60 -12.28
C LEU A 106 7.10 -17.50 -11.17
N THR A 107 5.87 -18.00 -11.33
CA THR A 107 5.28 -18.94 -10.36
C THR A 107 6.08 -20.24 -10.29
N ASP A 108 6.53 -20.76 -11.43
CA ASP A 108 7.40 -21.96 -11.50
C ASP A 108 8.70 -21.79 -10.70
N ARG A 109 9.24 -20.57 -10.67
CA ARG A 109 10.47 -20.21 -9.94
C ARG A 109 10.23 -19.79 -8.48
N GLY A 110 8.97 -19.73 -8.05
CA GLY A 110 8.62 -19.20 -6.73
C GLY A 110 8.84 -17.69 -6.59
N GLU A 111 8.73 -16.96 -7.68
CA GLU A 111 8.95 -15.52 -7.75
C GLU A 111 7.63 -14.75 -7.74
N ALA A 112 7.64 -13.51 -7.22
CA ALA A 112 6.48 -12.63 -7.35
C ALA A 112 6.39 -12.08 -8.77
N VAL A 113 5.15 -11.90 -9.23
CA VAL A 113 4.87 -11.34 -10.55
C VAL A 113 4.83 -9.82 -10.47
N HIS A 114 3.91 -9.22 -9.71
CA HIS A 114 3.80 -7.78 -9.53
C HIS A 114 3.47 -7.38 -8.09
N PRO A 115 3.84 -6.17 -7.65
CA PRO A 115 4.78 -5.24 -8.34
C PRO A 115 6.25 -5.58 -8.06
N ARG A 116 6.54 -6.42 -7.06
CA ARG A 116 7.91 -6.87 -6.73
C ARG A 116 8.34 -8.08 -7.58
N VAL A 117 8.48 -7.87 -8.89
CA VAL A 117 8.91 -8.91 -9.85
C VAL A 117 10.19 -9.59 -9.34
N GLY A 118 10.23 -10.93 -9.33
CA GLY A 118 11.46 -11.67 -9.02
C GLY A 118 11.81 -11.77 -7.52
N ASP A 119 11.03 -11.14 -6.63
CA ASP A 119 11.19 -11.38 -5.19
C ASP A 119 10.97 -12.87 -4.93
N THR A 120 11.74 -13.50 -4.03
CA THR A 120 11.62 -14.94 -3.61
C THR A 120 11.25 -15.12 -2.13
N SER A 121 11.03 -14.01 -1.41
CA SER A 121 10.54 -14.00 -0.03
C SER A 121 9.02 -14.20 0.09
N TYR A 122 8.63 -15.10 0.99
CA TYR A 122 7.24 -15.34 1.38
C TYR A 122 7.02 -14.91 2.82
N ILE A 123 5.74 -14.77 3.19
CA ILE A 123 5.35 -14.49 4.56
C ILE A 123 5.54 -15.77 5.39
N ASP A 124 6.27 -15.65 6.48
CA ASP A 124 6.30 -16.60 7.59
C ASP A 124 5.37 -16.09 8.71
N ILE A 125 4.53 -17.00 9.24
CA ILE A 125 3.45 -16.68 10.18
C ILE A 125 3.69 -17.41 11.48
N PHE A 126 4.04 -16.66 12.53
CA PHE A 126 4.23 -17.21 13.86
C PHE A 126 2.90 -17.41 14.62
N LEU A 127 2.18 -18.48 14.28
CA LEU A 127 0.81 -18.74 14.76
C LEU A 127 0.65 -18.80 16.28
N GLN A 128 1.71 -19.11 17.03
CA GLN A 128 1.65 -19.18 18.50
C GLN A 128 1.29 -17.84 19.17
N LYS A 129 1.54 -16.72 18.49
CA LYS A 129 1.16 -15.37 18.96
C LYS A 129 -0.11 -14.84 18.30
N CYS A 130 -0.80 -15.63 17.48
CA CYS A 130 -1.99 -15.17 16.80
C CYS A 130 -3.13 -14.95 17.80
N THR A 131 -3.72 -13.76 17.77
CA THR A 131 -4.91 -13.39 18.56
C THR A 131 -6.21 -13.49 17.76
N GLN A 132 -6.17 -14.05 16.55
CA GLN A 132 -7.35 -14.26 15.69
C GLN A 132 -8.15 -12.98 15.41
N CYS A 133 -7.49 -11.82 15.43
CA CYS A 133 -8.13 -10.51 15.25
C CYS A 133 -8.54 -10.18 13.80
N LYS A 134 -8.27 -11.06 12.82
CA LYS A 134 -8.64 -10.95 11.39
C LYS A 134 -8.14 -9.74 10.60
N ARG A 135 -7.40 -8.80 11.21
CA ARG A 135 -6.85 -7.64 10.49
C ARG A 135 -6.03 -8.01 9.25
N CYS A 136 -5.20 -9.05 9.33
CA CYS A 136 -4.37 -9.48 8.21
C CYS A 136 -5.15 -10.06 7.03
N THR A 137 -6.33 -10.62 7.27
CA THR A 137 -7.20 -11.25 6.26
C THR A 137 -8.15 -10.23 5.66
N GLU A 138 -8.63 -9.28 6.47
CA GLU A 138 -9.49 -8.16 6.05
C GLU A 138 -8.72 -7.10 5.27
N GLU A 139 -7.55 -6.69 5.75
CA GLU A 139 -6.79 -5.60 5.14
C GLU A 139 -5.98 -6.05 3.90
N CYS A 140 -5.97 -7.34 3.55
CA CYS A 140 -5.27 -7.83 2.37
C CYS A 140 -6.02 -7.42 1.08
N PRO A 141 -5.49 -6.49 0.26
CA PRO A 141 -6.22 -5.99 -0.91
C PRO A 141 -6.37 -7.03 -2.04
N PHE A 142 -5.60 -8.12 -1.98
CA PHE A 142 -5.53 -9.17 -3.00
C PHE A 142 -6.11 -10.50 -2.52
N GLY A 143 -6.54 -10.61 -1.26
CA GLY A 143 -7.09 -11.85 -0.72
C GLY A 143 -6.13 -13.03 -0.71
N ALA A 144 -4.88 -12.76 -0.39
CA ALA A 144 -3.86 -13.79 -0.21
C ALA A 144 -3.97 -14.54 1.11
N ILE A 145 -4.76 -14.05 2.07
CA ILE A 145 -4.91 -14.66 3.39
C ILE A 145 -6.41 -14.85 3.68
N ASN A 146 -6.83 -16.11 3.75
CA ASN A 146 -8.15 -16.53 4.21
C ASN A 146 -8.10 -16.86 5.71
N GLU A 147 -9.16 -17.47 6.25
CA GLU A 147 -9.28 -17.85 7.65
C GLU A 147 -9.76 -19.30 7.75
N ASP A 148 -9.27 -20.06 8.73
CA ASP A 148 -9.86 -21.35 9.11
C ASP A 148 -11.09 -21.16 10.03
N GLU A 149 -11.73 -22.26 10.44
CA GLU A 149 -12.88 -22.23 11.37
C GLU A 149 -12.58 -21.56 12.72
N LYS A 150 -11.30 -21.52 13.12
CA LYS A 150 -10.81 -20.89 14.36
C LYS A 150 -10.29 -19.47 14.12
N ALA A 151 -10.55 -18.89 12.95
CA ALA A 151 -10.06 -17.58 12.54
C ALA A 151 -8.53 -17.44 12.45
N ASN A 152 -7.79 -18.55 12.35
CA ASN A 152 -6.35 -18.49 12.05
C ASN A 152 -6.12 -18.15 10.57
N PRO A 153 -5.10 -17.34 10.26
CA PRO A 153 -4.80 -16.96 8.89
C PRO A 153 -4.34 -18.16 8.04
N LEU A 154 -5.04 -18.40 6.92
CA LEU A 154 -4.68 -19.37 5.89
C LEU A 154 -4.02 -18.67 4.71
N TYR A 155 -2.69 -18.77 4.64
CA TYR A 155 -1.89 -18.09 3.63
C TYR A 155 -1.84 -18.84 2.29
N ASN A 156 -2.15 -18.13 1.21
CA ASN A 156 -2.04 -18.62 -0.17
C ASN A 156 -0.86 -17.89 -0.86
N PRO A 157 0.31 -18.53 -1.00
CA PRO A 157 1.51 -17.88 -1.53
C PRO A 157 1.35 -17.42 -2.99
N THR A 158 0.60 -18.15 -3.81
CA THR A 158 0.35 -17.84 -5.22
C THR A 158 -0.52 -16.59 -5.42
N ARG A 159 -1.27 -16.17 -4.40
CA ARG A 159 -2.07 -14.94 -4.44
C ARG A 159 -1.29 -13.71 -3.93
N CYS A 160 -0.18 -13.95 -3.25
CA CYS A 160 0.54 -12.92 -2.49
C CYS A 160 1.39 -12.02 -3.38
N ARG A 161 1.12 -10.71 -3.33
CA ARG A 161 1.91 -9.69 -4.04
C ARG A 161 3.03 -9.07 -3.22
N ARG A 162 3.33 -9.67 -2.05
CA ARG A 162 4.50 -9.34 -1.21
C ARG A 162 4.59 -7.88 -0.75
N CYS A 163 3.45 -7.19 -0.70
CA CYS A 163 3.33 -5.79 -0.31
C CYS A 163 3.53 -5.53 1.20
N ALA A 164 3.53 -6.59 2.02
CA ALA A 164 3.65 -6.54 3.47
C ALA A 164 2.57 -5.73 4.22
N ILE A 165 1.40 -5.49 3.63
CA ILE A 165 0.29 -4.81 4.33
C ILE A 165 -0.15 -5.60 5.58
N CYS A 166 -0.19 -6.93 5.51
CA CYS A 166 -0.48 -7.80 6.65
C CYS A 166 0.53 -7.65 7.81
N MET A 167 1.78 -7.26 7.53
CA MET A 167 2.81 -6.97 8.53
C MET A 167 2.53 -5.66 9.26
N GLY A 168 2.07 -4.63 8.53
CA GLY A 168 1.61 -3.37 9.12
C GLY A 168 0.29 -3.52 9.88
N ALA A 169 -0.56 -4.47 9.45
CA ALA A 169 -1.87 -4.72 10.04
C ALA A 169 -1.80 -5.48 11.38
N CYS A 170 -0.83 -6.39 11.54
CA CYS A 170 -0.77 -7.30 12.67
C CYS A 170 -0.21 -6.61 13.94
N PRO A 171 -1.02 -6.43 15.00
CA PRO A 171 -0.53 -5.83 16.26
C PRO A 171 0.50 -6.73 16.98
N GLU A 172 0.31 -8.05 16.88
CA GLU A 172 1.20 -9.05 17.49
C GLU A 172 2.47 -9.31 16.66
N ARG A 173 2.61 -8.66 15.50
CA ARG A 173 3.77 -8.75 14.60
C ARG A 173 4.16 -10.19 14.24
N ILE A 174 3.17 -11.06 14.01
CA ILE A 174 3.41 -12.47 13.66
C ILE A 174 3.78 -12.69 12.19
N MET A 175 3.59 -11.68 11.35
CA MET A 175 3.82 -11.74 9.90
C MET A 175 5.20 -11.18 9.59
N SER A 176 6.06 -11.95 8.93
CA SER A 176 7.40 -11.48 8.55
C SER A 176 7.85 -12.07 7.22
N PHE A 177 8.72 -11.37 6.49
CA PHE A 177 9.44 -11.94 5.36
C PHE A 177 10.91 -12.14 5.77
N LYS A 178 11.57 -13.15 5.20
CA LYS A 178 13.00 -13.41 5.47
C LYS A 178 13.92 -12.21 5.19
N ASN A 179 13.57 -11.38 4.22
CA ASN A 179 14.33 -10.19 3.80
C ASN A 179 13.59 -8.88 4.10
N TYR A 180 12.48 -8.91 4.83
CA TYR A 180 11.72 -7.71 5.22
C TYR A 180 10.85 -7.99 6.43
N SER A 181 11.24 -7.46 7.58
CA SER A 181 10.52 -7.66 8.84
C SER A 181 10.36 -6.34 9.60
N VAL A 182 9.47 -6.35 10.59
CA VAL A 182 9.29 -5.23 11.51
C VAL A 182 10.60 -4.88 12.21
N ASP A 183 11.39 -5.88 12.59
CA ASP A 183 12.65 -5.69 13.30
C ASP A 183 13.76 -5.12 12.40
N MET A 184 13.79 -5.49 11.11
CA MET A 184 14.74 -4.94 10.15
C MET A 184 14.55 -3.42 10.00
N ILE A 185 13.31 -2.98 9.76
CA ILE A 185 12.99 -1.55 9.64
C ILE A 185 13.17 -0.83 10.97
N GLY A 186 12.76 -1.44 12.09
CA GLY A 186 13.01 -0.88 13.43
C GLY A 186 14.51 -0.69 13.70
N THR A 187 15.36 -1.62 13.24
CA THR A 187 16.82 -1.50 13.35
C THR A 187 17.36 -0.36 12.48
N MET A 188 16.85 -0.17 11.26
CA MET A 188 17.23 0.98 10.42
C MET A 188 16.93 2.30 11.15
N VAL A 189 15.71 2.44 11.68
CA VAL A 189 15.30 3.63 12.46
C VAL A 189 16.20 3.83 13.67
N LYS A 190 16.48 2.77 14.43
CA LYS A 190 17.37 2.80 15.61
C LYS A 190 18.82 3.11 15.28
N ASN A 191 19.26 3.00 14.03
CA ASN A 191 20.62 3.37 13.62
C ASN A 191 20.72 4.75 12.97
N ILE A 192 19.60 5.48 12.83
CA ILE A 192 19.62 6.86 12.35
C ILE A 192 20.29 7.76 13.37
N GLU A 193 21.32 8.50 12.97
CA GLU A 193 21.97 9.49 13.81
C GLU A 193 21.04 10.68 14.09
N VAL A 194 20.80 10.93 15.37
CA VAL A 194 20.01 12.05 15.87
C VAL A 194 21.00 13.06 16.47
N PRO A 195 21.08 14.30 15.94
CA PRO A 195 21.94 15.33 16.49
C PRO A 195 21.61 15.63 17.96
N GLY A 196 22.59 16.09 18.73
CA GLY A 196 22.33 16.55 20.11
C GLY A 196 21.40 17.76 20.14
N GLU A 197 20.79 18.04 21.30
CA GLU A 197 19.93 19.22 21.48
C GLU A 197 20.68 20.54 21.19
N GLU A 198 21.95 20.62 21.60
CA GLU A 198 22.81 21.79 21.43
C GLU A 198 23.13 22.13 19.97
N GLU A 199 22.95 21.19 19.04
CA GLU A 199 23.23 21.41 17.62
C GLU A 199 22.12 22.15 16.88
N GLU A 200 20.92 22.30 17.47
CA GLU A 200 19.73 22.94 16.89
C GLU A 200 19.35 22.42 15.48
N LYS A 201 19.76 21.19 15.15
CA LYS A 201 19.45 20.53 13.86
C LYS A 201 18.27 19.57 14.02
N PRO A 202 17.17 19.75 13.28
CA PRO A 202 16.11 18.76 13.28
C PRO A 202 16.57 17.47 12.58
N ARG A 203 16.01 16.34 13.00
CA ARG A 203 16.13 15.05 12.33
C ARG A 203 14.74 14.51 12.09
N ALA A 204 14.42 14.31 10.82
CA ALA A 204 13.17 13.69 10.39
C ALA A 204 13.42 12.31 9.78
N VAL A 205 12.55 11.35 10.09
CA VAL A 205 12.50 10.07 9.38
C VAL A 205 11.38 10.11 8.37
N VAL A 206 11.67 9.77 7.11
CA VAL A 206 10.69 9.74 6.03
C VAL A 206 10.52 8.30 5.58
N PHE A 207 9.41 7.68 5.95
CA PHE A 207 9.03 6.36 5.44
C PHE A 207 8.41 6.53 4.06
N VAL A 208 9.00 5.90 3.05
CA VAL A 208 8.60 6.11 1.66
C VAL A 208 8.11 4.82 1.03
N CYS A 209 6.94 4.87 0.39
CA CYS A 209 6.46 3.76 -0.43
C CYS A 209 7.42 3.52 -1.60
N GLU A 210 7.87 2.28 -1.79
CA GLU A 210 8.81 1.93 -2.87
C GLU A 210 8.26 2.11 -4.29
N ASN A 211 6.95 2.30 -4.43
CA ASN A 211 6.28 2.25 -5.73
C ASN A 211 6.21 3.62 -6.43
N ASP A 212 5.66 4.65 -5.77
CA ASP A 212 5.66 6.02 -6.32
C ASP A 212 6.61 6.95 -5.56
N ALA A 213 6.58 6.93 -4.23
CA ALA A 213 7.30 7.93 -3.42
C ALA A 213 8.82 7.79 -3.50
N TYR A 214 9.34 6.56 -3.48
CA TYR A 214 10.79 6.33 -3.63
C TYR A 214 11.26 6.69 -5.06
N PRO A 215 10.58 6.25 -6.15
CA PRO A 215 10.93 6.72 -7.48
C PRO A 215 10.77 8.23 -7.68
N ALA A 216 9.81 8.89 -7.03
CA ALA A 216 9.70 10.35 -7.04
C ALA A 216 10.93 11.02 -6.41
N LEU A 217 11.48 10.47 -5.32
CA LEU A 217 12.75 10.92 -4.75
C LEU A 217 13.92 10.72 -5.71
N ASP A 218 14.00 9.56 -6.37
CA ASP A 218 15.02 9.29 -7.39
C ASP A 218 14.94 10.29 -8.55
N MET A 219 13.72 10.58 -9.02
CA MET A 219 13.48 11.58 -10.07
C MET A 219 13.84 13.00 -9.63
N ALA A 220 13.55 13.38 -8.38
CA ALA A 220 14.00 14.66 -7.83
C ALA A 220 15.53 14.76 -7.81
N GLY A 221 16.22 13.69 -7.44
CA GLY A 221 17.68 13.57 -7.48
C GLY A 221 18.25 13.67 -8.90
N LEU A 222 17.68 12.94 -9.87
CA LEU A 222 18.08 12.99 -11.28
C LEU A 222 17.94 14.41 -11.88
N ASN A 223 16.89 15.13 -11.48
CA ASN A 223 16.65 16.52 -11.86
C ASN A 223 17.39 17.54 -10.99
N ARG A 224 18.26 17.09 -10.07
CA ARG A 224 19.11 17.90 -9.19
C ARG A 224 18.33 18.86 -8.30
N LEU A 225 17.08 18.53 -7.98
CA LEU A 225 16.28 19.30 -7.04
C LEU A 225 16.93 19.22 -5.66
N GLN A 226 17.08 20.37 -5.01
CA GLN A 226 17.62 20.45 -3.65
C GLN A 226 16.47 20.42 -2.66
N TYR A 227 16.70 19.75 -1.53
CA TYR A 227 15.78 19.72 -0.39
C TYR A 227 16.61 19.60 0.89
N THR A 228 15.95 19.82 2.01
CA THR A 228 16.53 19.81 3.35
C THR A 228 17.41 18.58 3.65
N PRO A 229 18.63 18.75 4.18
CA PRO A 229 19.52 17.64 4.54
C PRO A 229 19.13 16.94 5.85
N PHE A 230 18.08 17.42 6.51
CA PHE A 230 17.64 16.98 7.83
C PHE A 230 16.78 15.71 7.81
N VAL A 231 16.36 15.25 6.63
CA VAL A 231 15.59 14.02 6.46
C VAL A 231 16.47 12.76 6.31
N ARG A 232 15.94 11.62 6.75
CA ARG A 232 16.51 10.29 6.49
C ARG A 232 15.41 9.39 5.94
N VAL A 233 15.64 8.88 4.73
CA VAL A 233 14.66 8.08 3.99
C VAL A 233 14.78 6.61 4.39
N VAL A 234 13.64 5.99 4.70
CA VAL A 234 13.53 4.56 4.98
C VAL A 234 12.48 3.97 4.02
N PRO A 235 12.88 3.13 3.05
CA PRO A 235 11.95 2.54 2.10
C PRO A 235 11.05 1.49 2.76
N LEU A 236 9.78 1.53 2.42
CA LEU A 236 8.78 0.51 2.76
C LEU A 236 8.26 -0.14 1.49
N ARG A 237 7.95 -1.45 1.55
CA ARG A 237 7.33 -2.15 0.41
C ARG A 237 6.01 -1.51 -0.05
N CYS A 238 5.32 -0.92 0.90
CA CYS A 238 4.12 -0.14 0.71
C CYS A 238 3.94 0.76 1.91
N ALA A 239 3.36 1.96 1.73
CA ALA A 239 2.91 2.77 2.87
C ALA A 239 1.97 1.95 3.79
N GLY A 240 1.13 1.08 3.23
CA GLY A 240 0.25 0.18 3.99
C GLY A 240 0.98 -0.92 4.76
N SER A 241 2.28 -1.11 4.58
CA SER A 241 3.10 -1.99 5.44
C SER A 241 3.62 -1.29 6.69
N MET A 242 3.40 0.04 6.79
CA MET A 242 3.77 0.84 7.96
C MET A 242 3.13 0.28 9.22
N ASN A 243 4.00 0.08 10.22
CA ASN A 243 3.63 -0.36 11.56
C ASN A 243 3.86 0.80 12.54
N LEU A 244 2.90 1.02 13.45
CA LEU A 244 2.96 2.12 14.43
C LEU A 244 4.17 2.02 15.36
N VAL A 245 4.72 0.82 15.57
CA VAL A 245 5.93 0.63 16.39
C VAL A 245 7.13 1.41 15.84
N TRP A 246 7.23 1.58 14.52
CA TRP A 246 8.35 2.33 13.93
C TRP A 246 8.23 3.83 14.18
N VAL A 247 7.01 4.35 14.21
CA VAL A 247 6.75 5.76 14.57
C VAL A 247 7.11 5.98 16.04
N ALA A 248 6.66 5.08 16.92
CA ALA A 248 6.98 5.13 18.35
C ALA A 248 8.49 5.00 18.60
N ASP A 249 9.17 4.05 17.97
CA ASP A 249 10.61 3.83 18.09
C ASP A 249 11.42 5.03 17.60
N ALA A 250 11.00 5.66 16.48
CA ALA A 250 11.65 6.86 15.97
C ALA A 250 11.55 8.04 16.96
N LEU A 251 10.34 8.33 17.43
CA LEU A 251 10.10 9.43 18.35
C LEU A 251 10.75 9.21 19.71
N SER A 252 10.72 7.98 20.23
CA SER A 252 11.36 7.65 21.52
C SER A 252 12.89 7.75 21.47
N LYS A 253 13.48 7.68 20.27
CA LYS A 253 14.93 7.90 20.05
C LYS A 253 15.30 9.39 19.99
N GLY A 254 14.31 10.30 19.98
CA GLY A 254 14.55 11.74 19.85
C GLY A 254 14.54 12.25 18.41
N VAL A 255 14.02 11.47 17.44
CA VAL A 255 13.73 12.00 16.09
C VAL A 255 12.65 13.09 16.20
N ASP A 256 12.86 14.24 15.60
CA ASP A 256 11.99 15.40 15.75
C ASP A 256 10.64 15.25 15.04
N GLY A 257 10.58 14.44 13.98
CA GLY A 257 9.34 14.11 13.30
C GLY A 257 9.43 12.91 12.35
N VAL A 258 8.26 12.36 12.04
CA VAL A 258 8.07 11.21 11.15
C VAL A 258 7.12 11.59 10.02
N LEU A 259 7.56 11.45 8.78
CA LEU A 259 6.75 11.66 7.59
C LEU A 259 6.54 10.34 6.87
N ILE A 260 5.31 10.06 6.44
CA ILE A 260 5.00 8.93 5.57
C ILE A 260 4.67 9.49 4.18
N LEU A 261 5.43 9.09 3.17
CA LEU A 261 5.13 9.40 1.76
C LEU A 261 4.54 8.18 1.07
N GLY A 262 3.26 8.26 0.71
CA GLY A 262 2.52 7.20 0.03
C GLY A 262 2.12 7.59 -1.39
N CYS A 263 1.74 6.59 -2.17
CA CYS A 263 1.04 6.79 -3.45
C CYS A 263 -0.32 7.49 -3.20
N GLN A 264 -0.86 8.14 -4.23
CA GLN A 264 -2.17 8.76 -4.19
C GLN A 264 -3.29 7.73 -3.91
N TYR A 265 -4.26 8.08 -3.07
CA TYR A 265 -5.48 7.34 -2.75
C TYR A 265 -6.71 8.26 -2.79
N GLY A 266 -7.92 7.70 -2.77
CA GLY A 266 -9.17 8.45 -2.98
C GLY A 266 -9.71 8.21 -4.39
N ASP A 267 -10.59 9.09 -4.89
CA ASP A 267 -11.31 8.86 -6.15
C ASP A 267 -10.40 8.58 -7.35
N ASP A 268 -9.28 9.31 -7.45
CA ASP A 268 -8.25 9.12 -8.48
C ASP A 268 -7.03 8.36 -7.91
N TYR A 269 -7.27 7.21 -7.27
CA TYR A 269 -6.19 6.47 -6.61
C TYR A 269 -5.12 6.00 -7.61
N GLN A 270 -3.86 6.15 -7.20
CA GLN A 270 -2.67 5.62 -7.88
C GLN A 270 -1.94 4.57 -7.03
N CYS A 271 -2.55 4.16 -5.92
CA CYS A 271 -1.95 3.20 -5.02
C CYS A 271 -1.73 1.86 -5.71
N HIS A 272 -0.46 1.48 -5.85
CA HIS A 272 -0.01 0.23 -6.47
C HIS A 272 -0.53 -1.03 -5.76
N MET A 273 -0.97 -0.88 -4.51
CA MET A 273 -1.56 -1.95 -3.68
C MET A 273 -3.06 -1.76 -3.45
N ALA A 274 -3.73 -0.98 -4.30
CA ALA A 274 -5.14 -0.57 -4.22
C ALA A 274 -5.52 0.25 -2.98
N THR A 275 -5.31 -0.28 -1.77
CA THR A 275 -5.73 0.36 -0.51
C THR A 275 -4.57 0.71 0.41
N GLY A 276 -3.32 0.40 0.04
CA GLY A 276 -2.15 0.52 0.93
C GLY A 276 -1.98 1.89 1.58
N SER A 277 -1.95 2.97 0.78
CA SER A 277 -1.81 4.34 1.31
C SER A 277 -3.01 4.75 2.17
N HIS A 278 -4.23 4.39 1.75
CA HIS A 278 -5.43 4.69 2.53
C HIS A 278 -5.42 3.99 3.90
N LEU A 279 -5.03 2.72 3.95
CA LEU A 279 -4.84 1.97 5.20
C LEU A 279 -3.79 2.64 6.10
N ALA A 280 -2.69 3.13 5.54
CA ALA A 280 -1.68 3.87 6.30
C ALA A 280 -2.27 5.14 6.93
N LYS A 281 -3.08 5.90 6.18
CA LYS A 281 -3.78 7.09 6.69
C LYS A 281 -4.71 6.74 7.86
N ILE A 282 -5.51 5.68 7.73
CA ILE A 282 -6.40 5.20 8.81
C ILE A 282 -5.61 4.79 10.05
N ARG A 283 -4.45 4.16 9.90
CA ARG A 283 -3.61 3.81 11.06
C ARG A 283 -3.00 5.05 11.71
N LEU A 284 -2.59 6.04 10.92
CA LEU A 284 -2.04 7.30 11.43
C LEU A 284 -3.09 8.19 12.09
N SER A 285 -4.36 8.13 11.70
CA SER A 285 -5.39 8.88 12.43
C SER A 285 -5.52 8.44 13.89
N LYS A 286 -5.05 7.23 14.21
CA LYS A 286 -4.99 6.67 15.57
C LYS A 286 -3.64 6.90 16.27
N VAL A 287 -2.68 7.57 15.61
CA VAL A 287 -1.36 7.85 16.20
C VAL A 287 -1.44 8.85 17.35
N ALA A 288 -2.52 9.63 17.44
CA ALA A 288 -2.76 10.58 18.51
C ALA A 288 -2.58 9.96 19.90
N GLU A 289 -3.12 8.75 20.14
CA GLU A 289 -2.96 8.04 21.41
C GLU A 289 -1.48 7.75 21.73
N THR A 290 -0.68 7.45 20.70
CA THR A 290 0.77 7.23 20.87
C THR A 290 1.49 8.52 21.21
N LEU A 291 1.12 9.63 20.56
CA LEU A 291 1.72 10.94 20.79
C LEU A 291 1.34 11.51 22.15
N ASP A 292 0.09 11.33 22.59
CA ASP A 292 -0.39 11.73 23.91
C ASP A 292 0.40 11.03 25.03
N ARG A 293 0.66 9.73 24.87
CA ARG A 293 1.49 8.95 25.81
C ARG A 293 2.93 9.45 25.89
N LEU A 294 3.47 9.97 24.79
CA LEU A 294 4.80 10.55 24.71
C LEU A 294 4.82 12.06 25.02
N LYS A 295 3.65 12.69 25.25
CA LYS A 295 3.49 14.15 25.42
C LYS A 295 4.11 14.95 24.26
N LEU A 296 3.89 14.48 23.03
CA LEU A 296 4.40 15.10 21.81
C LEU A 296 3.28 15.72 20.99
N GLU A 297 3.62 16.76 20.23
CA GLU A 297 2.69 17.44 19.33
C GLU A 297 2.27 16.51 18.18
N SER A 298 0.97 16.50 17.88
CA SER A 298 0.40 15.70 16.79
C SER A 298 1.02 16.00 15.42
N GLY A 299 1.42 17.25 15.21
CA GLY A 299 2.08 17.72 13.99
C GLY A 299 3.45 17.10 13.70
N ARG A 300 4.07 16.39 14.66
CA ARG A 300 5.34 15.68 14.44
C ARG A 300 5.20 14.43 13.59
N VAL A 301 3.98 13.92 13.40
CA VAL A 301 3.70 12.77 12.53
C VAL A 301 2.75 13.18 11.43
N GLN A 302 3.22 13.14 10.18
CA GLN A 302 2.43 13.53 9.01
C GLN A 302 2.46 12.45 7.93
N MET A 303 1.45 12.47 7.07
CA MET A 303 1.42 11.66 5.87
C MET A 303 1.04 12.53 4.69
N GLU A 304 1.84 12.45 3.64
CA GLU A 304 1.60 13.13 2.37
C GLU A 304 1.49 12.11 1.24
N GLN A 305 0.83 12.53 0.17
CA GLN A 305 0.63 11.74 -1.03
C GLN A 305 1.47 12.30 -2.16
N ILE A 306 2.04 11.42 -2.98
CA ILE A 306 2.78 11.84 -4.17
C ILE A 306 2.65 10.80 -5.28
N SER A 307 2.43 11.28 -6.51
CA SER A 307 2.62 10.49 -7.73
C SER A 307 4.08 10.59 -8.19
N ILE A 308 4.61 9.55 -8.86
CA ILE A 308 5.94 9.61 -9.47
C ILE A 308 6.13 10.83 -10.39
N SER A 309 5.07 11.26 -11.09
CA SER A 309 5.10 12.42 -12.00
C SER A 309 5.18 13.77 -11.28
N GLU A 310 4.91 13.79 -9.98
CA GLU A 310 4.91 14.98 -9.13
C GLU A 310 6.21 15.16 -8.35
N TYR A 311 7.32 14.54 -8.81
CA TYR A 311 8.63 14.61 -8.16
C TYR A 311 9.11 16.05 -7.88
N TYR A 312 8.65 17.04 -8.65
CA TYR A 312 8.98 18.45 -8.44
C TYR A 312 8.43 19.03 -7.12
N LYS A 313 7.43 18.37 -6.50
CA LYS A 313 6.86 18.73 -5.20
C LYS A 313 7.68 18.21 -4.01
N ILE A 314 8.63 17.30 -4.23
CA ILE A 314 9.45 16.70 -3.16
C ILE A 314 10.13 17.77 -2.28
N PRO A 315 10.82 18.80 -2.83
CA PRO A 315 11.43 19.83 -2.01
C PRO A 315 10.42 20.56 -1.13
N GLU A 316 9.30 21.01 -1.72
CA GLU A 316 8.26 21.71 -0.98
C GLU A 316 7.71 20.87 0.18
N ILE A 317 7.41 19.58 -0.06
CA ILE A 317 6.90 18.66 0.95
C ILE A 317 7.90 18.49 2.10
N LEU A 318 9.17 18.20 1.78
CA LEU A 318 10.19 17.90 2.80
C LEU A 318 10.61 19.15 3.57
N ASP A 319 10.79 20.28 2.87
CA ASP A 319 11.22 21.53 3.47
C ASP A 319 10.12 22.09 4.37
N THR A 320 8.86 22.09 3.90
CA THR A 320 7.71 22.52 4.71
C THR A 320 7.54 21.65 5.95
N PHE A 321 7.75 20.34 5.83
CA PHE A 321 7.69 19.45 6.98
C PHE A 321 8.77 19.81 8.00
N VAL A 322 10.02 20.01 7.56
CA VAL A 322 11.12 20.37 8.46
C VAL A 322 10.96 21.74 9.09
N GLU A 323 10.44 22.74 8.36
CA GLU A 323 10.14 24.06 8.94
C GLU A 323 9.11 23.96 10.07
N LYS A 324 8.02 23.18 9.87
CA LYS A 324 7.06 22.91 10.96
C LYS A 324 7.72 22.24 12.17
N LEU A 325 8.67 21.34 11.97
CA LEU A 325 9.39 20.72 13.10
C LEU A 325 10.24 21.72 13.87
N LYS A 326 10.81 22.73 13.21
CA LYS A 326 11.54 23.80 13.90
C LYS A 326 10.62 24.65 14.76
N GLU A 327 9.38 24.90 14.33
CA GLU A 327 8.38 25.62 15.13
C GLU A 327 8.02 24.88 16.44
N PHE A 328 7.97 23.55 16.41
CA PHE A 328 7.75 22.73 17.61
C PHE A 328 8.99 22.62 18.53
N GLY A 329 10.18 22.97 18.03
CA GLY A 329 11.43 22.77 18.74
C GLY A 329 11.87 21.29 18.82
N PRO A 330 13.01 21.04 19.50
CA PRO A 330 13.59 19.70 19.58
C PRO A 330 12.64 18.71 20.26
N ASN A 331 12.69 17.45 19.84
CA ASN A 331 11.97 16.40 20.54
C ASN A 331 12.49 16.26 21.99
N PRO A 332 11.63 16.27 23.03
CA PRO A 332 12.01 16.09 24.43
C PRO A 332 12.81 14.82 24.77
N TYR A 333 12.80 13.82 23.89
CA TYR A 333 13.56 12.57 24.04
C TYR A 333 14.95 12.64 23.40
N LYS A 334 15.35 13.79 22.85
CA LYS A 334 16.64 13.97 22.19
C LYS A 334 17.76 13.98 23.25
N GLY A 335 18.81 13.20 23.02
CA GLY A 335 19.95 13.10 23.94
C GLY A 335 19.80 12.10 25.11
N PHE A 336 18.69 11.36 25.20
CA PHE A 336 18.44 10.33 26.21
C PHE A 336 18.52 8.89 25.67
#